data_AF-A0A2T0SY86-F1
#
_entry.id   AF-A0A2T0SY86-F1
#
_cell.length_a   1.000
_cell.length_b   1.000
_cell.length_c   1.000
_cell.angle_alpha   90.00
_cell.angle_beta   90.00
_cell.angle_gamma   90.00
#
_symmetry.space_group_name_H-M   'P 1'
#
loop_
_entity.id
_entity.type
_entity.pdbx_description
1 polymer ?
#
loop_
_entity_poly.entity_id
_entity_poly.type
_entity_poly.pdbx_seq_one_letter_code
_entity_poly.pdbx_strand_id
1 'polypeptide(L)'
;MTQFKTGDKVRLVREEDNQLFDTDYQLNRIYTVGKVVQPDWFEVLGLPFKKDLDPWKTYRKFPRIYNCCFEKLDPFQVKVLEARNQLKANDKCSNLETW
;
A
#
# COMPACT_ATOMS: atom_id res chain seq x y z
N MET A 1 10.37 8.00 -17.77
CA MET A 1 10.30 7.47 -16.38
C MET A 1 9.21 8.24 -15.65
N THR A 2 8.13 7.59 -15.27
CA THR A 2 7.02 8.25 -14.56
C THR A 2 7.47 8.47 -13.12
N GLN A 3 7.90 9.68 -12.79
CA GLN A 3 8.39 10.01 -11.45
C GLN A 3 7.20 10.06 -10.48
N PHE A 4 7.15 9.15 -9.52
CA PHE A 4 6.23 9.23 -8.40
C PHE A 4 6.49 10.50 -7.59
N LYS A 5 5.45 11.07 -7.01
CA LYS A 5 5.49 12.27 -6.17
C LYS A 5 4.81 11.98 -4.85
N THR A 6 5.25 12.65 -3.78
CA THR A 6 4.55 12.66 -2.50
C THR A 6 3.06 12.97 -2.72
N GLY A 7 2.20 12.15 -2.12
CA GLY A 7 0.75 12.24 -2.25
C GLY A 7 0.15 11.39 -3.38
N ASP A 8 0.95 10.86 -4.30
CA ASP A 8 0.45 9.97 -5.34
C ASP A 8 -0.21 8.73 -4.71
N LYS A 9 -1.36 8.34 -5.26
CA LYS A 9 -2.01 7.06 -4.95
C LYS A 9 -1.39 5.98 -5.80
N VAL A 10 -1.03 4.87 -5.16
CA VAL A 10 -0.32 3.77 -5.81
C VAL A 10 -0.92 2.44 -5.40
N ARG A 11 -0.92 1.49 -6.32
CA ARG A 11 -1.37 0.11 -6.08
C ARG A 11 -0.16 -0.79 -6.02
N LEU A 12 -0.03 -1.58 -4.95
CA LEU A 12 1.00 -2.64 -4.89
C LEU A 12 0.59 -3.75 -5.86
N VAL A 13 1.43 -4.05 -6.85
CA VAL A 13 1.14 -5.03 -7.92
C VAL A 13 2.15 -6.17 -7.97
N ARG A 14 3.25 -6.05 -7.21
CA ARG A 14 4.40 -6.94 -7.21
C ARG A 14 4.98 -7.02 -5.81
N GLU A 15 5.64 -8.14 -5.49
CA GLU A 15 6.16 -8.45 -4.15
C GLU A 15 7.70 -8.53 -4.12
N GLU A 16 8.38 -8.10 -5.20
CA GLU A 16 9.84 -8.24 -5.33
C GLU A 16 10.62 -7.16 -4.57
N ASP A 17 10.32 -7.00 -3.28
CA ASP A 17 11.06 -6.13 -2.36
C ASP A 17 11.17 -6.80 -0.98
N ASN A 18 12.40 -6.97 -0.50
CA ASN A 18 12.65 -7.66 0.76
C ASN A 18 12.02 -6.95 1.97
N GLN A 19 11.89 -5.62 1.93
CA GLN A 19 11.28 -4.86 3.01
C GLN A 19 9.76 -5.06 3.08
N LEU A 20 9.10 -5.58 2.03
CA LEU A 20 7.70 -5.97 2.12
C LEU A 20 7.50 -7.11 3.12
N PHE A 21 8.44 -8.06 3.24
CA PHE A 21 8.30 -9.19 4.17
C PHE A 21 8.21 -8.77 5.64
N ASP A 22 8.71 -7.58 5.98
CA ASP A 22 8.64 -7.00 7.32
C ASP A 22 7.37 -6.18 7.56
N THR A 23 6.43 -6.17 6.62
CA THR A 23 5.20 -5.36 6.65
C THR A 23 3.95 -6.20 6.49
N ASP A 24 2.81 -5.67 6.95
CA ASP A 24 1.49 -6.26 6.70
C ASP A 24 0.94 -5.82 5.33
N TYR A 25 1.73 -6.01 4.28
CA TYR A 25 1.33 -5.62 2.92
C TYR A 25 0.17 -6.48 2.40
N GLN A 26 -0.56 -5.91 1.45
CA GLN A 26 -1.60 -6.61 0.72
C GLN A 26 -1.47 -6.27 -0.75
N LEU A 27 -1.34 -7.29 -1.60
CA LEU A 27 -1.40 -7.09 -3.04
C LEU A 27 -2.72 -6.43 -3.45
N ASN A 28 -2.64 -5.60 -4.49
CA ASN A 28 -3.72 -4.80 -5.03
C ASN A 28 -4.30 -3.74 -4.08
N ARG A 29 -3.73 -3.57 -2.88
CA ARG A 29 -4.13 -2.50 -1.96
C ARG A 29 -3.58 -1.16 -2.43
N ILE A 30 -4.39 -0.12 -2.20
CA ILE A 30 -4.02 1.27 -2.45
C ILE A 30 -3.22 1.79 -1.26
N TYR A 31 -2.07 2.37 -1.56
CA TYR A 31 -1.20 3.08 -0.64
C TYR A 31 -0.98 4.50 -1.13
N THR A 32 -0.29 5.31 -0.32
CA THR A 32 0.07 6.68 -0.69
C THR A 32 1.58 6.86 -0.61
N VAL A 33 2.17 7.48 -1.62
CA VAL A 33 3.58 7.87 -1.59
C VAL A 33 3.77 8.93 -0.51
N GLY A 34 4.61 8.62 0.48
CA GLY A 34 4.95 9.53 1.57
C GLY A 34 6.08 10.46 1.17
N LYS A 35 7.31 9.93 1.09
CA LYS A 35 8.50 10.70 0.74
C LYS A 35 9.27 9.97 -0.35
N VAL A 36 9.55 10.66 -1.44
CA VAL A 36 10.47 10.18 -2.47
C VAL A 36 11.89 10.43 -1.95
N VAL A 37 12.62 9.36 -1.61
CA VAL A 37 13.96 9.46 -1.02
C VAL A 37 15.04 9.26 -2.08
N GLN A 38 14.77 8.38 -3.05
CA GLN A 38 15.58 8.16 -4.24
C GLN A 38 14.65 7.96 -5.45
N PRO A 39 15.15 8.02 -6.69
CA PRO A 39 14.33 7.76 -7.88
C PRO A 39 13.64 6.39 -7.83
N ASP A 40 14.29 5.41 -7.21
CA ASP A 40 13.92 4.00 -7.30
C ASP A 40 13.08 3.50 -6.11
N TRP A 41 12.97 4.26 -5.02
CA TRP A 41 12.15 3.86 -3.86
C TRP A 41 11.63 5.05 -3.07
N PHE A 42 10.48 4.85 -2.43
CA PHE A 42 9.80 5.87 -1.64
C PHE A 42 9.20 5.30 -0.36
N GLU A 43 9.00 6.18 0.63
CA GLU A 43 8.29 5.84 1.86
C GLU A 43 6.81 5.61 1.54
N VAL A 44 6.23 4.50 2.04
CA VAL A 44 4.85 4.10 1.74
C VAL A 44 3.96 4.36 2.95
N LEU A 45 3.04 5.32 2.81
CA LEU A 45 2.03 5.59 3.84
C LEU A 45 0.91 4.56 3.79
N GLY A 46 0.44 4.17 4.97
CA GLY A 46 -0.61 3.15 5.12
C GLY A 46 -0.08 1.71 5.05
N LEU A 47 1.24 1.53 5.02
CA LEU A 47 1.90 0.23 5.10
C LEU A 47 2.64 0.09 6.44
N PRO A 48 2.05 -0.57 7.46
CA PRO A 48 2.68 -0.72 8.76
C PRO A 48 3.72 -1.84 8.76
N PHE A 49 4.78 -1.65 9.54
CA PHE A 49 5.70 -2.74 9.91
C PHE A 49 5.02 -3.75 10.83
N LYS A 50 5.39 -5.03 10.69
CA LYS A 50 4.97 -6.10 11.60
C LYS A 50 5.48 -5.80 13.01
N LYS A 51 4.60 -5.95 13.99
CA LYS A 51 4.85 -5.60 15.41
C LYS A 51 6.01 -6.40 16.02
N ASP A 52 6.26 -7.60 15.50
CA ASP A 52 7.11 -8.61 16.13
C ASP A 52 8.56 -8.62 15.61
N LEU A 53 8.87 -7.80 14.60
CA LEU A 53 10.19 -7.82 13.93
C LEU A 53 11.10 -6.64 14.28
N ASP A 54 10.74 -5.79 15.26
CA ASP A 54 11.53 -4.58 15.50
C ASP A 54 11.74 -4.19 16.99
N PRO A 55 12.71 -4.82 17.69
CA PRO A 55 13.21 -4.35 18.97
C PRO A 55 14.13 -3.12 18.86
N TRP A 56 14.46 -2.65 17.63
CA TRP A 56 15.40 -1.57 17.38
C TRP A 56 14.87 -0.58 16.35
N LYS A 57 13.62 -0.12 16.50
CA LYS A 57 12.94 0.77 15.54
C LYS A 57 13.86 1.87 15.02
N THR A 58 14.40 1.60 13.84
CA THR A 58 15.54 2.27 13.23
C THR A 58 15.05 3.59 12.63
N TYR A 59 14.85 4.62 13.45
CA TYR A 59 14.67 6.04 13.06
C TYR A 59 13.58 6.40 12.03
N ARG A 60 12.79 5.46 11.50
CA ARG A 60 11.88 5.67 10.36
C ARG A 60 10.47 5.17 10.67
N LYS A 61 9.49 5.97 10.28
CA LYS A 61 8.06 5.74 10.57
C LYS A 61 7.37 4.85 9.52
N PHE A 62 7.94 4.72 8.32
CA PHE A 62 7.33 4.05 7.17
C PHE A 62 8.37 3.22 6.39
N PRO A 63 7.95 2.10 5.77
CA PRO A 63 8.79 1.27 4.92
C PRO A 63 9.13 1.98 3.61
N ARG A 64 10.25 1.59 3.01
CA ARG A 64 10.85 2.20 1.81
C ARG A 64 10.92 1.15 0.71
N ILE A 65 9.92 1.16 -0.16
CA ILE A 65 9.73 0.08 -1.13
C ILE A 65 10.09 0.56 -2.54
N TYR A 66 10.67 -0.31 -3.35
CA TYR A 66 10.99 -0.04 -4.74
C TYR A 66 9.76 0.37 -5.53
N ASN A 67 9.93 1.40 -6.36
CA ASN A 67 8.87 1.98 -7.19
C ASN A 67 8.29 0.97 -8.19
N CYS A 68 9.08 -0.04 -8.60
CA CYS A 68 8.69 -1.10 -9.52
C CYS A 68 7.66 -2.05 -8.92
N CYS A 69 7.52 -2.07 -7.59
CA CYS A 69 6.50 -2.83 -6.90
C CYS A 69 5.10 -2.22 -7.08
N PHE A 70 5.02 -0.97 -7.55
CA PHE A 70 3.79 -0.19 -7.58
C PHE A 70 3.40 0.29 -8.96
N GLU A 71 2.09 0.40 -9.15
CA GLU A 71 1.47 1.10 -10.26
C GLU A 71 0.89 2.42 -9.76
N LYS A 72 1.15 3.52 -10.48
CA LYS A 72 0.53 4.83 -10.18
C LYS A 72 -0.92 4.81 -10.59
N LEU A 73 -1.80 5.27 -9.69
CA LEU A 73 -3.23 5.40 -9.96
C LEU A 73 -3.60 6.86 -10.22
N ASP A 74 -4.44 7.07 -11.24
CA ASP A 74 -5.11 8.36 -11.42
C ASP A 74 -6.34 8.49 -10.47
N PRO A 75 -6.87 9.71 -10.27
CA PRO A 75 -8.01 9.92 -9.37
C PRO A 75 -9.27 9.13 -9.72
N PHE A 76 -9.51 8.84 -11.00
CA PHE A 76 -10.66 8.06 -11.43
C PHE A 76 -10.47 6.58 -11.05
N GLN A 77 -9.29 6.02 -11.32
CA GLN A 77 -8.93 4.65 -10.92
C GLN A 77 -9.03 4.45 -9.40
N VAL A 78 -8.60 5.44 -8.61
CA VAL A 78 -8.73 5.42 -7.14
C VAL A 78 -10.20 5.29 -6.73
N LYS A 79 -11.09 6.15 -7.27
CA LYS A 79 -12.52 6.11 -6.96
C LYS A 79 -13.17 4.79 -7.34
N VAL A 80 -12.83 4.23 -8.50
CA VAL A 80 -13.35 2.94 -8.96
C VAL A 80 -12.93 1.81 -8.00
N LEU A 81 -11.66 1.80 -7.58
CA LEU A 81 -11.15 0.79 -6.66
C LEU A 81 -11.73 0.94 -5.24
N GLU A 82 -11.87 2.16 -4.74
CA GLU A 82 -12.52 2.43 -3.44
C GLU A 82 -13.97 1.98 -3.44
N ALA A 83 -14.75 2.33 -4.48
CA ALA A 83 -16.13 1.88 -4.64
C ALA A 83 -16.23 0.34 -4.71
N ARG A 84 -15.34 -0.31 -5.49
CA ARG A 84 -15.29 -1.78 -5.56
C ARG A 84 -15.02 -2.41 -4.19
N ASN A 85 -14.12 -1.83 -3.41
CA ASN A 85 -13.77 -2.36 -2.08
C ASN A 85 -14.92 -2.18 -1.08
N GLN A 86 -15.68 -1.08 -1.16
CA GLN A 86 -16.89 -0.87 -0.34
C GLN A 86 -17.97 -1.90 -0.67
N LEU A 87 -18.22 -2.18 -1.95
CA LEU A 87 -19.19 -3.20 -2.36
C LEU A 87 -18.81 -4.59 -1.84
N LYS A 88 -17.55 -5.00 -2.01
CA LYS A 88 -17.06 -6.28 -1.47
C LYS A 88 -17.15 -6.39 0.05
N ALA A 89 -17.01 -5.29 0.77
CA ALA A 89 -17.16 -5.27 2.22
C ALA A 89 -18.64 -5.45 2.63
N ASN A 90 -19.55 -4.81 1.89
CA ASN A 90 -20.99 -4.95 2.10
C ASN A 90 -21.48 -6.37 1.81
N ASP A 91 -20.98 -7.01 0.76
CA ASP A 91 -21.31 -8.42 0.42
C ASP A 91 -20.88 -9.42 1.51
N LYS A 92 -19.87 -9.08 2.33
CA LYS A 92 -19.45 -9.90 3.47
C LYS A 92 -20.36 -9.72 4.69
N CYS A 93 -21.04 -8.59 4.82
CA CYS A 93 -21.92 -8.30 5.95
C CYS A 93 -23.33 -8.90 5.76
N SER A 94 -23.78 -9.06 4.52
CA SER A 94 -25.11 -9.64 4.19
C SER A 94 -25.20 -11.16 4.36
N ASN A 95 -24.10 -11.85 4.66
CA ASN A 95 -24.07 -13.31 4.88
C ASN A 95 -24.10 -13.72 6.37
N LEU A 96 -24.34 -12.78 7.29
CA LEU A 96 -24.37 -13.05 8.75
C LEU A 96 -25.78 -13.06 9.37
N GLU A 97 -26.84 -12.92 8.57
CA GLU A 97 -28.24 -12.91 9.06
C GLU A 97 -29.03 -14.14 8.59
N THR A 98 -28.50 -15.35 8.76
CA THR A 98 -29.33 -16.56 8.54
C THR A 98 -28.87 -17.76 9.37
N TRP A 99 -28.99 -17.70 10.70
CA TRP A 99 -29.19 -18.86 11.57
C TRP A 99 -29.94 -18.46 12.84
#